data_AF-A0A6P8IFP1-F1
#
_entry.id   AF-A0A6P8IFP1-F1
#
_cell.length_a   1.000
_cell.length_b   1.000
_cell.length_c   1.000
_cell.angle_alpha   90.00
_cell.angle_beta   90.00
_cell.angle_gamma   90.00
#
_symmetry.space_group_name_H-M   'P 1'
#
loop_
_entity.id
_entity.type
_entity.pdbx_description
1 polymer ?
#
loop_
_entity_poly.entity_id
_entity_poly.type
_entity_poly.pdbx_seq_one_letter_code
_entity_poly.pdbx_strand_id
1 'polypeptide(L)'
;MPASSKKQDKSKSEHGSAHVLKGVYMFPNGDKYDGEYIQANGGLQRSGYGENLTAGGLCYQGYWSDDKMNGQGKLIHPSGAVYEGEFVENRFHGYGKYTWPDGSIYQGNFSENKLEGHGTFTDINKQVWHGNFTHKAAPGLKFKLDL
;
A
#
# COMPACT_ATOMS: atom_id res chain seq x y z
N MET A 1 -63.24 -6.38 13.86
CA MET A 1 -62.35 -5.22 13.71
C MET A 1 -60.95 -5.62 14.16
N PRO A 2 -59.88 -5.23 13.43
CA PRO A 2 -58.62 -5.99 13.39
C PRO A 2 -57.59 -5.47 14.40
N ALA A 3 -56.75 -6.37 14.90
CA ALA A 3 -55.48 -6.02 15.54
C ALA A 3 -54.36 -6.10 14.49
N SER A 4 -53.88 -4.95 14.01
CA SER A 4 -52.69 -4.84 13.18
C SER A 4 -51.43 -4.92 14.05
N SER A 5 -50.77 -6.07 14.06
CA SER A 5 -49.38 -6.15 14.53
C SER A 5 -48.44 -5.61 13.44
N LYS A 6 -47.96 -4.39 13.64
CA LYS A 6 -46.81 -3.84 12.91
C LYS A 6 -45.59 -4.73 13.19
N LYS A 7 -45.10 -5.45 12.17
CA LYS A 7 -43.74 -6.00 12.19
C LYS A 7 -42.76 -4.82 12.13
N GLN A 8 -41.99 -4.67 13.21
CA GLN A 8 -40.88 -3.72 13.29
C GLN A 8 -39.72 -4.29 12.47
N ASP A 9 -39.35 -3.55 11.44
CA ASP A 9 -38.13 -3.75 10.67
C ASP A 9 -36.91 -3.39 11.54
N LYS A 10 -36.03 -4.37 11.78
CA LYS A 10 -34.75 -4.18 12.48
C LYS A 10 -33.69 -5.08 11.85
N SER A 11 -33.01 -4.56 10.84
CA SER A 11 -31.62 -4.92 10.57
C SER A 11 -30.83 -3.72 10.09
N LYS A 12 -30.58 -2.77 11.00
CA LYS A 12 -29.38 -1.93 10.92
C LYS A 12 -28.33 -2.60 11.78
N SER A 13 -27.38 -3.29 11.14
CA SER A 13 -26.18 -3.80 11.79
C SER A 13 -25.28 -2.61 12.14
N GLU A 14 -25.28 -2.21 13.41
CA GLU A 14 -24.25 -1.34 13.97
C GLU A 14 -22.94 -2.13 13.98
N HIS A 15 -22.05 -1.89 13.01
CA HIS A 15 -20.63 -2.21 13.17
C HIS A 15 -20.11 -1.24 14.24
N GLY A 16 -20.01 -1.73 15.48
CA GLY A 16 -19.32 -1.01 16.54
C GLY A 16 -17.94 -0.63 16.05
N SER A 17 -17.65 0.67 16.00
CA SER A 17 -16.34 1.18 15.59
C SER A 17 -15.29 0.56 16.50
N ALA A 18 -14.44 -0.31 15.95
CA ALA A 18 -13.33 -0.89 16.69
C ALA A 18 -12.53 0.24 17.34
N HIS A 19 -12.25 0.12 18.64
CA HIS A 19 -11.48 1.13 19.36
C HIS A 19 -10.06 1.17 18.79
N VAL A 20 -9.69 2.32 18.21
CA VAL A 20 -8.34 2.56 17.69
C VAL A 20 -7.40 2.89 18.85
N LEU A 21 -6.32 2.14 18.97
CA LEU A 21 -5.21 2.33 19.91
C LEU A 21 -4.00 2.89 19.16
N LYS A 22 -3.11 3.61 19.86
CA LYS A 22 -1.85 4.13 19.29
C LYS A 22 -0.68 3.72 20.18
N GLY A 23 0.44 3.33 19.59
CA GLY A 23 1.64 3.01 20.36
C GLY A 23 2.81 2.46 19.57
N VAL A 24 3.93 2.33 20.28
CA VAL A 24 5.19 1.77 19.77
C VAL A 24 5.37 0.37 20.32
N TYR A 25 5.54 -0.61 19.44
CA TYR A 25 5.78 -2.01 19.78
C TYR A 25 7.10 -2.47 19.19
N MET A 26 7.91 -3.11 20.03
CA MET A 26 9.10 -3.87 19.63
C MET A 26 8.77 -5.35 19.72
N PHE A 27 8.89 -6.05 18.61
CA PHE A 27 8.64 -7.49 18.54
C PHE A 27 9.89 -8.29 18.94
N PRO A 28 9.74 -9.53 19.44
CA PRO A 28 10.88 -10.37 19.81
C PRO A 28 11.86 -10.64 18.66
N ASN A 29 11.41 -10.57 17.41
CA ASN A 29 12.27 -10.71 16.23
C ASN A 29 13.07 -9.43 15.89
N GLY A 30 12.95 -8.37 16.69
CA GLY A 30 13.62 -7.08 16.52
C GLY A 30 12.85 -6.07 15.65
N ASP A 31 11.71 -6.45 15.07
CA ASP A 31 10.89 -5.52 14.31
C ASP A 31 10.31 -4.45 15.25
N LYS A 32 10.16 -3.24 14.73
CA LYS A 32 9.50 -2.11 15.39
C LYS A 32 8.26 -1.72 14.60
N TYR A 33 7.18 -1.38 15.29
CA TYR A 33 6.03 -0.71 14.70
C TYR A 33 5.59 0.45 15.59
N ASP A 34 5.34 1.60 14.98
CA ASP A 34 4.82 2.82 15.62
C ASP A 34 3.58 3.26 14.84
N GLY A 35 2.40 3.12 15.43
CA GLY A 35 1.18 3.41 14.69
C GLY A 35 -0.11 3.06 15.40
N GLU A 36 -1.14 2.93 14.59
CA GLU A 36 -2.51 2.63 15.00
C GLU A 36 -2.78 1.11 15.01
N TYR A 37 -3.64 0.70 15.93
CA TYR A 37 -4.06 -0.69 16.11
C TYR A 37 -5.56 -0.75 16.41
N ILE A 38 -6.14 -1.91 16.16
CA ILE A 38 -7.43 -2.31 16.71
C ILE A 38 -7.28 -3.61 17.49
N GLN A 39 -8.17 -3.84 18.45
CA GLN A 39 -8.32 -5.16 19.05
C GLN A 39 -9.24 -6.00 18.16
N ALA A 40 -8.70 -7.08 17.61
CA ALA A 40 -9.42 -8.00 16.72
C ALA A 40 -8.91 -9.43 16.92
N ASN A 41 -9.78 -10.43 16.79
CA ASN A 41 -9.42 -11.85 16.89
C ASN A 41 -8.65 -12.24 18.17
N GLY A 42 -8.91 -11.55 19.29
CA GLY A 42 -8.22 -11.80 20.56
C GLY A 42 -6.80 -11.24 20.67
N GLY A 43 -6.36 -10.44 19.68
CA GLY A 43 -5.05 -9.81 19.65
C GLY A 43 -5.10 -8.34 19.24
N LEU A 44 -3.93 -7.70 19.21
CA LEU A 44 -3.73 -6.40 18.58
C LEU A 44 -3.39 -6.61 17.11
N GLN A 45 -4.07 -5.88 16.24
CA GLN A 45 -3.90 -5.92 14.80
C GLN A 45 -3.58 -4.51 14.32
N ARG A 46 -2.54 -4.37 13.48
CA ARG A 46 -2.19 -3.07 12.88
C ARG A 46 -3.30 -2.61 11.96
N SER A 47 -3.72 -1.35 12.13
CA SER A 47 -4.84 -0.77 11.39
C SER A 47 -4.72 0.74 11.41
N GLY A 48 -5.04 1.43 10.32
CA GLY A 48 -4.83 2.87 10.22
C GLY A 48 -3.38 3.21 9.87
N TYR A 49 -2.91 4.40 10.21
CA TYR A 49 -1.57 4.84 9.80
C TYR A 49 -0.46 4.36 10.75
N GLY A 50 0.69 3.98 10.22
CA GLY A 50 1.88 3.69 11.02
C GLY A 50 3.16 3.40 10.25
N GLU A 51 4.26 3.35 10.97
CA GLU A 51 5.62 3.07 10.49
C GLU A 51 6.13 1.74 11.05
N ASN A 52 6.55 0.83 10.17
CA ASN A 52 7.19 -0.43 10.52
C ASN A 52 8.64 -0.42 10.06
N LEU A 53 9.56 -0.82 10.94
CA LEU A 53 10.95 -1.09 10.62
C LEU A 53 11.26 -2.53 10.99
N THR A 54 11.60 -3.36 10.01
CA THR A 54 12.01 -4.73 10.30
C THR A 54 13.45 -4.77 10.79
N ALA A 55 13.82 -5.82 11.54
CA ALA A 55 15.21 -6.05 11.94
C ALA A 55 16.16 -6.17 10.72
N GLY A 56 15.64 -6.55 9.56
CA GLY A 56 16.36 -6.59 8.29
C GLY A 56 16.52 -5.25 7.57
N GLY A 57 16.00 -4.15 8.14
CA GLY A 57 16.13 -2.79 7.61
C GLY A 57 15.07 -2.40 6.57
N LEU A 58 14.05 -3.22 6.34
CA LEU A 58 12.91 -2.84 5.50
C LEU A 58 12.03 -1.89 6.29
N CYS A 59 11.74 -0.72 5.73
CA CYS A 59 10.90 0.30 6.34
C CYS A 59 9.62 0.48 5.52
N TYR A 60 8.47 0.43 6.16
CA TYR A 60 7.19 0.83 5.59
C TYR A 60 6.57 1.95 6.40
N GLN A 61 6.11 3.00 5.73
CA GLN A 61 5.33 4.07 6.34
C GLN A 61 4.05 4.26 5.53
N GLY A 62 2.89 4.03 6.13
CA GLY A 62 1.63 4.14 5.41
C GLY A 62 0.44 3.54 6.15
N TYR A 63 -0.61 3.30 5.39
CA TYR A 63 -1.85 2.74 5.92
C TYR A 63 -1.80 1.21 6.03
N TRP A 64 -2.38 0.73 7.12
CA TRP A 64 -2.52 -0.66 7.47
C TRP A 64 -3.99 -1.03 7.56
N SER A 65 -4.33 -2.23 7.13
CA SER A 65 -5.62 -2.86 7.36
C SER A 65 -5.39 -4.35 7.51
N ASP A 66 -5.96 -4.93 8.56
CA ASP A 66 -5.83 -6.34 8.88
C ASP A 66 -4.38 -6.87 8.91
N ASP A 67 -3.47 -6.13 9.55
CA ASP A 67 -2.02 -6.41 9.58
C ASP A 67 -1.31 -6.38 8.21
N LYS A 68 -1.96 -5.84 7.19
CA LYS A 68 -1.39 -5.69 5.84
C LYS A 68 -1.26 -4.23 5.45
N MET A 69 -0.22 -3.91 4.69
CA MET A 69 -0.10 -2.63 4.00
C MET A 69 -1.30 -2.49 3.05
N ASN A 70 -2.10 -1.45 3.23
CA ASN A 70 -3.36 -1.27 2.51
C ASN A 70 -3.72 0.22 2.47
N GLY A 71 -3.88 0.79 1.28
CA GLY A 71 -3.97 2.24 1.04
C GLY A 71 -2.62 2.86 0.68
N GLN A 72 -2.48 4.17 0.86
CA GLN A 72 -1.25 4.89 0.48
C GLN A 72 -0.08 4.58 1.42
N GLY A 73 1.12 4.42 0.86
CA GLY A 73 2.32 4.22 1.66
C GLY A 73 3.62 4.35 0.91
N LYS A 74 4.71 4.26 1.67
CA LYS A 74 6.09 4.26 1.21
C LYS A 74 6.82 3.06 1.78
N LEU A 75 7.35 2.21 0.91
CA LEU A 75 8.17 1.06 1.25
C LEU A 75 9.60 1.29 0.80
N ILE A 76 10.56 1.17 1.72
CA ILE A 76 11.99 1.30 1.49
C ILE A 76 12.62 -0.05 1.76
N HIS A 77 13.22 -0.65 0.74
CA HIS A 77 13.97 -1.89 0.88
C HIS A 77 15.40 -1.61 1.35
N PRO A 78 16.03 -2.57 2.06
CA PRO A 78 17.44 -2.47 2.45
C PRO A 78 18.40 -2.32 1.25
N SER A 79 17.97 -2.76 0.06
CA SER A 79 18.71 -2.58 -1.19
C SER A 79 18.76 -1.12 -1.67
N GLY A 80 17.98 -0.22 -1.07
CA GLY A 80 17.80 1.16 -1.53
C GLY A 80 16.64 1.33 -2.52
N ALA A 81 15.96 0.26 -2.93
CA ALA A 81 14.76 0.36 -3.75
C ALA A 81 13.62 1.00 -2.94
N VAL A 82 12.84 1.89 -3.57
CA VAL A 82 11.74 2.61 -2.92
C VAL A 82 10.48 2.50 -3.77
N TYR A 83 9.36 2.16 -3.13
CA TYR A 83 8.04 2.31 -3.72
C TYR A 83 7.21 3.32 -2.92
N GLU A 84 6.55 4.25 -3.62
CA GLU A 84 5.63 5.24 -3.07
C GLU A 84 4.32 5.16 -3.87
N GLY A 85 3.23 4.73 -3.26
CA GLY A 85 1.97 4.54 -3.96
C GLY A 85 0.92 3.77 -3.16
N GLU A 86 -0.06 3.24 -3.88
CA GLU A 86 -1.15 2.46 -3.29
C GLU A 86 -0.77 1.01 -3.03
N PHE A 87 -1.25 0.47 -1.92
CA PHE A 87 -1.10 -0.91 -1.52
C PHE A 87 -2.47 -1.57 -1.39
N VAL A 88 -2.57 -2.83 -1.79
CA VAL A 88 -3.71 -3.70 -1.49
C VAL A 88 -3.17 -5.04 -1.02
N GLU A 89 -3.49 -5.43 0.21
CA GLU A 89 -3.10 -6.72 0.78
C GLU A 89 -1.58 -7.00 0.66
N ASN A 90 -0.75 -6.05 1.09
CA ASN A 90 0.73 -6.07 0.98
C ASN A 90 1.31 -5.97 -0.43
N ARG A 91 0.50 -5.71 -1.46
CA ARG A 91 0.98 -5.62 -2.85
C ARG A 91 0.89 -4.20 -3.36
N PHE A 92 1.88 -3.75 -4.13
CA PHE A 92 1.79 -2.51 -4.91
C PHE A 92 0.59 -2.62 -5.86
N HIS A 93 -0.24 -1.58 -5.85
CA HIS A 93 -1.46 -1.49 -6.61
C HIS A 93 -1.69 -0.05 -7.05
N GLY A 94 -2.68 0.19 -7.92
CA GLY A 94 -3.07 1.54 -8.33
C GLY A 94 -1.90 2.34 -8.91
N TYR A 95 -1.95 3.66 -8.78
CA TYR A 95 -0.86 4.52 -9.25
C TYR A 95 0.27 4.57 -8.22
N GLY A 96 1.52 4.46 -8.68
CA GLY A 96 2.68 4.55 -7.81
C GLY A 96 3.96 4.96 -8.53
N LYS A 97 4.98 5.22 -7.73
CA LYS A 97 6.36 5.49 -8.16
C LYS A 97 7.27 4.43 -7.58
N TYR A 98 8.00 3.74 -8.44
CA TYR A 98 9.08 2.84 -8.04
C TYR A 98 10.42 3.44 -8.43
N THR A 99 11.34 3.52 -7.49
CA THR A 99 12.73 3.96 -7.68
C THR A 99 13.63 2.78 -7.44
N TRP A 100 14.40 2.39 -8.47
CA TRP A 100 15.39 1.32 -8.36
C TRP A 100 16.66 1.83 -7.66
N PRO A 101 17.49 0.92 -7.10
CA PRO A 101 18.75 1.29 -6.46
C PRO A 101 19.74 2.03 -7.36
N ASP A 102 19.67 1.81 -8.67
CA ASP A 102 20.50 2.52 -9.66
C ASP A 102 20.01 3.96 -9.95
N GLY A 103 18.89 4.37 -9.35
CA GLY A 103 18.29 5.68 -9.51
C GLY A 103 17.37 5.81 -10.73
N SER A 104 17.14 4.74 -11.49
CA SER A 104 16.05 4.71 -12.48
C SER A 104 14.69 4.72 -11.77
N ILE A 105 13.68 5.24 -12.46
CA ILE A 105 12.36 5.51 -11.88
C ILE A 105 11.27 5.06 -12.85
N TYR A 106 10.22 4.46 -12.32
CA TYR A 106 8.96 4.26 -13.02
C TYR A 106 7.84 4.96 -12.26
N GLN A 107 6.96 5.64 -12.98
CA GLN A 107 5.74 6.24 -12.47
C GLN A 107 4.57 5.80 -13.35
N GLY A 108 3.58 5.11 -12.78
CA GLY A 108 2.48 4.53 -13.54
C GLY A 108 1.63 3.60 -12.68
N ASN A 109 0.76 2.81 -13.32
CA ASN A 109 -0.09 1.88 -12.58
C ASN A 109 0.64 0.57 -12.24
N PHE A 110 0.23 -0.02 -11.12
CA PHE A 110 0.69 -1.27 -10.59
C PHE A 110 -0.50 -2.21 -10.36
N SER A 111 -0.28 -3.49 -10.58
CA SER A 111 -1.21 -4.55 -10.23
C SER A 111 -0.45 -5.77 -9.73
N GLU A 112 -0.74 -6.19 -8.51
CA GLU A 112 -0.08 -7.31 -7.84
C GLU A 112 1.45 -7.24 -7.91
N ASN A 113 2.03 -6.09 -7.54
CA ASN A 113 3.48 -5.80 -7.59
C ASN A 113 4.09 -5.64 -9.00
N LYS A 114 3.28 -5.64 -10.07
CA LYS A 114 3.79 -5.55 -11.45
C LYS A 114 3.37 -4.23 -12.09
N LEU A 115 4.23 -3.71 -12.95
CA LEU A 115 3.93 -2.52 -13.77
C LEU A 115 2.81 -2.86 -14.76
N GLU A 116 1.79 -2.01 -14.83
CA GLU A 116 0.64 -2.19 -15.71
C GLU A 116 0.17 -0.86 -16.34
N GLY A 117 -0.33 -0.92 -17.56
CA GLY A 117 -0.94 0.21 -18.26
C GLY A 117 0.06 1.30 -18.64
N HIS A 118 -0.44 2.52 -18.78
CA HIS A 118 0.38 3.67 -19.17
C HIS A 118 1.30 4.12 -18.02
N GLY A 119 2.56 4.38 -18.34
CA GLY A 119 3.53 4.91 -17.39
C GLY A 119 4.69 5.64 -18.04
N THR A 120 5.50 6.25 -17.18
CA THR A 120 6.72 6.97 -17.50
C THR A 120 7.89 6.27 -16.84
N PHE A 121 8.90 5.91 -17.62
CA PHE A 121 10.16 5.37 -17.13
C PHE A 121 11.28 6.39 -17.38
N THR A 122 12.02 6.74 -16.33
CA THR A 122 13.20 7.59 -16.40
C THR A 122 14.42 6.75 -16.11
N ASP A 123 15.34 6.63 -17.06
CA ASP A 123 16.55 5.85 -16.88
C ASP A 123 17.61 6.55 -16.04
N ILE A 124 18.76 5.89 -15.84
CA ILE A 124 19.88 6.40 -15.06
C ILE A 124 20.51 7.68 -15.66
N ASN A 125 20.35 7.89 -16.97
CA ASN A 125 20.84 9.06 -17.70
C ASN A 125 19.80 10.19 -17.75
N LYS A 126 18.71 10.07 -16.97
CA LYS A 126 17.56 10.99 -16.94
C LYS A 126 16.77 11.04 -18.26
N GLN A 127 16.95 10.04 -19.13
CA GLN A 127 16.14 9.93 -20.33
C GLN A 127 14.75 9.41 -20.00
N VAL A 128 13.73 10.02 -20.59
CA VAL A 128 12.34 9.75 -20.27
C VAL A 128 11.66 8.97 -21.39
N TRP A 129 10.99 7.89 -21.02
CA TRP A 129 10.29 6.96 -21.90
C TRP A 129 8.83 6.86 -21.49
N HIS A 130 7.91 6.99 -22.43
CA HIS A 130 6.47 6.84 -22.18
C HIS A 130 5.92 5.69 -22.99
N GLY A 131 5.01 4.92 -22.40
CA GLY A 131 4.33 3.87 -23.16
C GLY A 131 3.43 3.02 -22.29
N ASN A 132 3.04 1.87 -22.83
CA ASN A 132 2.23 0.89 -22.15
C ASN A 132 3.13 -0.23 -21.58
N PHE A 133 2.96 -0.56 -20.31
CA PHE A 133 3.68 -1.58 -19.60
C PHE A 133 2.73 -2.74 -19.29
N THR A 134 3.20 -3.97 -19.48
CA THR A 134 2.40 -5.19 -19.37
C THR A 134 3.21 -6.26 -18.66
N HIS A 135 3.46 -6.12 -17.36
CA HIS A 135 4.16 -7.06 -16.49
C HIS A 135 5.58 -7.50 -16.95
N LYS A 136 5.66 -8.25 -18.05
CA LYS A 136 6.86 -8.79 -18.71
C LYS A 136 7.37 -7.96 -19.89
N ALA A 137 6.57 -7.05 -20.44
CA ALA A 137 6.93 -6.30 -21.64
C ALA A 137 6.48 -4.84 -21.56
N ALA A 138 7.21 -3.95 -22.23
CA ALA A 138 6.86 -2.55 -22.42
C ALA A 138 6.78 -2.24 -23.93
N PRO A 139 5.76 -2.77 -24.64
CA PRO A 139 5.65 -2.57 -26.08
C PRO A 139 5.40 -1.10 -26.41
N GLY A 140 6.14 -0.58 -27.40
CA GLY A 140 5.90 0.76 -27.94
C GLY A 140 6.35 1.91 -27.05
N LEU A 141 7.37 1.71 -26.19
CA LEU A 141 8.01 2.81 -25.47
C LEU A 141 8.51 3.87 -26.46
N LYS A 142 8.11 5.11 -26.24
CA LYS A 142 8.54 6.28 -26.99
C LYS A 142 9.49 7.09 -26.14
N PHE A 143 10.70 7.28 -26.67
CA PHE A 143 11.65 8.24 -26.14
C PHE A 143 11.08 9.65 -26.22
N LYS A 144 11.11 10.39 -25.12
CA LYS A 144 10.86 11.83 -25.13
C LYS A 144 12.19 12.53 -25.39
N LEU A 145 12.36 13.12 -26.58
CA LEU A 145 13.45 14.07 -26.81
C LEU A 145 13.10 15.37 -26.06
N ASP A 146 13.97 15.78 -25.15
CA ASP A 146 14.01 17.17 -24.72
C ASP A 146 14.77 17.94 -25.82
N LEU A 147 14.02 18.71 -26.62
CA LEU A 147 14.53 19.64 -27.64
C LEU A 147 14.83 21.01 -27.04
#